data_AF-A0A270P2E9-F1
#
_entry.id   AF-A0A270P2E9-F1
#
_cell.length_a   1.000
_cell.length_b   1.000
_cell.length_c   1.000
_cell.angle_alpha   90.00
_cell.angle_beta   90.00
_cell.angle_gamma   90.00
#
_symmetry.space_group_name_H-M   'P 1'
#
loop_
_entity.id
_entity.type
_entity.pdbx_description
1 polymer ?
#
loop_
_entity_poly.entity_id
_entity_poly.type
_entity_poly.pdbx_seq_one_letter_code
_entity_poly.pdbx_strand_id
1 'polypeptide(L)'
;MTKKSLDSFTSNILDGDKWQVQQFSLEDGSIWRYEDPLAQVSAIDGELEIRVERFQLQHDTVPMFDNPKHLVTLREPILLDSNGVTSISCEMACENHNGNPDDLFDGFAALVIGDFANGLIFDFIISATRVGVVYERLPLPGVTPPGGEWLQVIQSPLVARNAPGEFHHYEIRFDRRVGSCEWLADGRRVYYVAELPLEVQSVVPGIGLFTLKQQKPERGSVSNHGQGATGLWRNLQVIYS
;
A
#
# COMPACT_ATOMS: atom_id res chain seq x y z
N MET A 1 6.90 -22.12 13.42
CA MET A 1 5.99 -21.26 12.65
C MET A 1 5.02 -20.58 13.60
N THR A 2 5.06 -19.25 13.66
CA THR A 2 4.23 -18.43 14.56
C THR A 2 3.35 -17.52 13.72
N LYS A 3 2.03 -17.56 13.92
CA LYS A 3 1.06 -16.73 13.20
C LYS A 3 0.42 -15.73 14.17
N LYS A 4 0.38 -14.45 13.80
CA LYS A 4 -0.26 -13.37 14.57
C LYS A 4 -1.23 -12.61 13.67
N SER A 5 -2.48 -12.45 14.11
CA SER A 5 -3.40 -11.49 13.49
C SER A 5 -2.96 -10.08 13.86
N LEU A 6 -2.88 -9.19 12.86
CA LEU A 6 -2.53 -7.79 13.04
C LEU A 6 -3.77 -6.96 13.38
N ASP A 7 -4.91 -7.31 12.78
CA ASP A 7 -6.21 -6.78 13.19
C ASP A 7 -7.35 -7.74 12.83
N SER A 8 -8.41 -7.71 13.63
CA SER A 8 -9.65 -8.45 13.38
C SER A 8 -10.72 -7.59 12.71
N PHE A 9 -10.61 -6.25 12.70
CA PHE A 9 -11.60 -5.34 12.09
C PHE A 9 -13.05 -5.57 12.57
N THR A 10 -13.24 -5.69 13.89
CA THR A 10 -14.55 -5.96 14.51
C THR A 10 -15.07 -4.82 15.39
N SER A 11 -14.43 -3.65 15.38
CA SER A 11 -14.69 -2.54 16.30
C SER A 11 -15.67 -1.48 15.77
N ASN A 12 -16.34 -1.73 14.63
CA ASN A 12 -17.16 -0.81 13.82
C ASN A 12 -16.37 0.36 13.19
N ILE A 13 -15.40 0.91 13.91
CA ILE A 13 -14.44 1.90 13.45
C ILE A 13 -13.03 1.31 13.49
N LEU A 14 -12.12 1.87 12.69
CA LEU A 14 -10.72 1.48 12.72
C LEU A 14 -10.11 1.77 14.10
N ASP A 15 -9.41 0.80 14.67
CA ASP A 15 -8.80 0.90 16.00
C ASP A 15 -7.64 1.91 16.01
N GLY A 16 -7.88 3.08 16.62
CA GLY A 16 -6.91 4.18 16.70
C GLY A 16 -5.70 3.89 17.59
N ASP A 17 -5.73 2.85 18.43
CA ASP A 17 -4.57 2.41 19.21
C ASP A 17 -3.61 1.57 18.36
N LYS A 18 -4.11 0.94 17.29
CA LYS A 18 -3.30 0.16 16.34
C LYS A 18 -2.91 0.96 15.10
N TRP A 19 -3.84 1.78 14.60
CA TRP A 19 -3.70 2.46 13.33
C TRP A 19 -3.58 3.96 13.49
N GLN A 20 -2.92 4.58 12.52
CA GLN A 20 -2.86 6.02 12.38
C GLN A 20 -2.94 6.41 10.91
N VAL A 21 -3.53 7.57 10.63
CA VAL A 21 -3.37 8.23 9.33
C VAL A 21 -1.88 8.52 9.14
N GLN A 22 -1.33 8.07 8.02
CA GLN A 22 0.06 8.34 7.69
C GLN A 22 0.23 9.83 7.41
N GLN A 23 1.33 10.39 7.91
CA GLN A 23 1.60 11.82 7.82
C GLN A 23 3.10 12.11 7.65
N PHE A 24 3.42 13.26 7.07
CA PHE A 24 4.78 13.78 6.94
C PHE A 24 4.84 15.24 7.35
N SER A 25 5.92 15.61 8.03
CA SER A 25 6.25 17.03 8.25
C SER A 25 6.83 17.63 6.98
N LEU A 26 6.34 18.80 6.59
CA LEU A 26 6.83 19.58 5.46
C LEU A 26 7.93 20.55 5.92
N GLU A 27 8.70 21.08 4.96
CA GLU A 27 9.81 22.01 5.24
C GLU A 27 9.35 23.31 5.93
N ASP A 28 8.12 23.73 5.67
CA ASP A 28 7.49 24.90 6.29
C ASP A 28 6.93 24.63 7.70
N GLY A 29 7.09 23.40 8.20
CA GLY A 29 6.62 22.96 9.51
C GLY A 29 5.15 22.53 9.54
N SER A 30 4.41 22.63 8.43
CA SER A 30 3.08 22.07 8.33
C SER A 30 3.11 20.53 8.22
N ILE A 31 1.96 19.88 8.39
CA ILE A 31 1.84 18.42 8.34
C ILE A 31 0.97 18.05 7.15
N TRP A 32 1.53 17.25 6.24
CA TRP A 32 0.76 16.56 5.21
C TRP A 32 0.14 15.30 5.80
N ARG A 33 -1.16 15.10 5.62
CA ARG A 33 -1.90 13.93 6.08
C ARG A 33 -2.53 13.23 4.89
N TYR A 34 -2.32 11.92 4.77
CA TYR A 34 -2.95 11.12 3.71
C TYR A 34 -4.37 10.75 4.11
N GLU A 35 -5.23 11.76 4.19
CA GLU A 35 -6.60 11.66 4.68
C GLU A 35 -7.53 12.42 3.73
N ASP A 36 -8.07 11.71 2.73
CA ASP A 36 -9.09 12.28 1.87
C ASP A 36 -10.29 12.75 2.71
N PRO A 37 -10.73 14.01 2.57
CA PRO A 37 -11.82 14.56 3.38
C PRO A 37 -13.17 13.89 3.13
N LEU A 38 -13.32 13.14 2.03
CA LEU A 38 -14.52 12.38 1.71
C LEU A 38 -14.39 10.89 2.01
N ALA A 39 -13.31 10.46 2.65
CA ALA A 39 -13.12 9.07 3.03
C ALA A 39 -14.14 8.63 4.08
N GLN A 40 -14.76 7.48 3.79
CA GLN A 40 -15.58 6.73 4.72
C GLN A 40 -14.80 5.48 5.09
N VAL A 41 -14.59 5.27 6.40
CA VAL A 41 -13.82 4.14 6.92
C VAL A 41 -14.71 3.38 7.90
N SER A 42 -14.87 2.08 7.70
CA SER A 42 -15.63 1.21 8.59
C SER A 42 -14.92 -0.13 8.81
N ALA A 43 -14.96 -0.65 10.03
CA ALA A 43 -14.32 -1.91 10.40
C ALA A 43 -15.36 -2.84 11.04
N ILE A 44 -16.15 -3.51 10.20
CA ILE A 44 -17.37 -4.22 10.60
C ILE A 44 -17.23 -5.70 10.20
N ASP A 45 -17.69 -6.60 11.08
CA ASP A 45 -17.82 -8.04 10.79
C ASP A 45 -16.55 -8.74 10.24
N GLY A 46 -15.36 -8.26 10.63
CA GLY A 46 -14.10 -8.88 10.21
C GLY A 46 -13.42 -8.21 9.02
N GLU A 47 -14.01 -7.13 8.51
CA GLU A 47 -13.61 -6.45 7.27
C GLU A 47 -13.42 -4.96 7.52
N LEU A 48 -12.33 -4.43 6.99
CA LEU A 48 -12.12 -3.00 6.84
C LEU A 48 -12.58 -2.58 5.44
N GLU A 49 -13.47 -1.60 5.36
CA GLU A 49 -13.79 -0.86 4.15
C GLU A 49 -13.19 0.54 4.26
N ILE A 50 -12.47 0.96 3.20
CA ILE A 50 -12.16 2.37 2.95
C ILE A 50 -12.79 2.74 1.61
N ARG A 51 -13.72 3.70 1.64
CA ARG A 51 -14.46 4.16 0.47
C ARG A 51 -14.27 5.64 0.26
N VAL A 52 -13.88 6.01 -0.96
CA VAL A 52 -13.89 7.39 -1.44
C VAL A 52 -14.57 7.40 -2.81
N GLU A 53 -15.79 7.92 -2.88
CA GLU A 53 -16.55 8.01 -4.15
C GLU A 53 -15.85 8.83 -5.22
N ARG A 54 -15.19 9.91 -4.78
CA ARG A 54 -14.47 10.84 -5.63
C ARG A 54 -13.31 11.42 -4.86
N PHE A 55 -12.08 11.09 -5.26
CA PHE A 55 -10.88 11.62 -4.64
C PHE A 55 -10.85 13.15 -4.67
N GLN A 56 -10.47 13.74 -3.53
CA GLN A 56 -10.27 15.18 -3.33
C GLN A 56 -8.83 15.49 -2.90
N LEU A 57 -8.16 14.58 -2.19
CA LEU A 57 -6.79 14.80 -1.76
C LEU A 57 -5.87 14.86 -2.99
N GLN A 58 -5.09 15.93 -3.10
CA GLN A 58 -4.16 16.15 -4.20
C GLN A 58 -2.99 17.02 -3.76
N HIS A 59 -1.84 16.81 -4.38
CA HIS A 59 -0.68 17.67 -4.20
C HIS A 59 -0.08 17.99 -5.57
N ASP A 60 0.01 19.27 -5.92
CA ASP A 60 0.25 19.67 -7.33
C ASP A 60 1.69 19.44 -7.82
N THR A 61 2.66 19.30 -6.89
CA THR A 61 4.09 19.37 -7.23
C THR A 61 4.94 18.21 -6.74
N VAL A 62 4.45 17.37 -5.81
CA VAL A 62 5.23 16.30 -5.18
C VAL A 62 4.46 14.99 -5.26
N PRO A 63 4.84 14.06 -6.16
CA PRO A 63 4.10 12.82 -6.38
C PRO A 63 3.91 11.97 -5.12
N MET A 64 4.92 11.89 -4.24
CA MET A 64 4.81 11.15 -2.98
C MET A 64 3.66 11.67 -2.09
N PHE A 65 3.36 12.97 -2.14
CA PHE A 65 2.24 13.56 -1.41
C PHE A 65 0.91 13.46 -2.17
N ASP A 66 0.96 13.38 -3.49
CA ASP A 66 -0.22 13.34 -4.36
C ASP A 66 -0.79 11.92 -4.54
N ASN A 67 0.06 10.91 -4.60
CA ASN A 67 -0.33 9.55 -4.98
C ASN A 67 -1.29 8.90 -3.97
N PRO A 68 -0.99 8.88 -2.65
CA PRO A 68 -1.92 8.33 -1.67
C PRO A 68 -3.09 9.30 -1.47
N LYS A 69 -4.31 8.78 -1.55
CA LYS A 69 -5.54 9.53 -1.32
C LYS A 69 -6.02 9.36 0.11
N HIS A 70 -5.96 8.13 0.60
CA HIS A 70 -6.19 7.83 2.00
C HIS A 70 -5.26 6.69 2.39
N LEU A 71 -4.44 6.86 3.43
CA LEU A 71 -3.48 5.86 3.87
C LEU A 71 -3.42 5.81 5.38
N VAL A 72 -3.70 4.63 5.93
CA VAL A 72 -3.50 4.31 7.34
C VAL A 72 -2.39 3.28 7.50
N THR A 73 -1.57 3.43 8.52
CA THR A 73 -0.47 2.54 8.85
C THR A 73 -0.58 2.04 10.28
N LEU A 74 -0.02 0.85 10.55
CA LEU A 74 0.16 0.40 11.91
C LEU A 74 1.11 1.36 12.65
N ARG A 75 0.82 1.60 13.93
CA ARG A 75 1.69 2.39 14.81
C ARG A 75 2.97 1.64 15.17
N GLU A 76 2.85 0.34 15.40
CA GLU A 76 3.97 -0.51 15.76
C GLU A 76 4.56 -1.20 14.51
N PRO A 77 5.88 -1.10 14.30
CA PRO A 77 6.54 -1.83 13.21
C PRO A 77 6.58 -3.33 13.52
N ILE A 78 6.58 -4.12 12.44
CA ILE A 78 6.84 -5.55 12.48
C ILE A 78 8.34 -5.77 12.34
N LEU A 79 8.96 -6.38 13.36
CA LEU A 79 10.32 -6.88 13.24
C LEU A 79 10.34 -8.11 12.33
N LEU A 80 11.21 -8.10 11.34
CA LEU A 80 11.43 -9.23 10.44
C LEU A 80 12.40 -10.24 11.08
N ASP A 81 12.08 -11.53 11.01
CA ASP A 81 12.93 -12.61 11.52
C ASP A 81 14.28 -12.63 10.81
N SER A 82 15.38 -12.50 11.57
CA SER A 82 16.74 -12.53 11.04
C SER A 82 17.17 -13.91 10.54
N ASN A 83 16.50 -14.97 10.98
CA ASN A 83 16.88 -16.37 10.73
C ASN A 83 15.87 -17.14 9.90
N GLY A 84 14.81 -16.49 9.43
CA GLY A 84 13.68 -17.14 8.78
C GLY A 84 13.00 -16.26 7.74
N VAL A 85 11.84 -16.72 7.31
CA VAL A 85 10.96 -15.97 6.42
C VAL A 85 9.87 -15.31 7.25
N THR A 86 9.70 -14.00 7.06
CA THR A 86 8.56 -13.26 7.57
C THR A 86 7.59 -12.99 6.43
N SER A 87 6.36 -13.46 6.58
CA SER A 87 5.26 -13.28 5.64
C SER A 87 4.24 -12.32 6.22
N ILE A 88 3.83 -11.33 5.44
CA ILE A 88 2.73 -10.42 5.78
C ILE A 88 1.68 -10.56 4.69
N SER A 89 0.44 -10.80 5.09
CA SER A 89 -0.65 -11.07 4.14
C SER A 89 -1.99 -10.54 4.61
N CYS A 90 -2.88 -10.33 3.65
CA CYS A 90 -4.31 -10.13 3.87
C CYS A 90 -5.09 -10.67 2.66
N GLU A 91 -6.40 -10.75 2.81
CA GLU A 91 -7.30 -10.82 1.66
C GLU A 91 -7.78 -9.42 1.32
N MET A 92 -7.78 -9.09 0.02
CA MET A 92 -8.19 -7.77 -0.45
C MET A 92 -9.15 -7.86 -1.63
N ALA A 93 -10.05 -6.88 -1.72
CA ALA A 93 -10.90 -6.62 -2.87
C ALA A 93 -10.92 -5.13 -3.21
N CYS A 94 -11.33 -4.79 -4.42
CA CYS A 94 -11.38 -3.41 -4.89
C CYS A 94 -12.54 -3.18 -5.86
N GLU A 95 -13.14 -1.99 -5.76
CA GLU A 95 -14.07 -1.42 -6.74
C GLU A 95 -13.58 -0.03 -7.16
N ASN A 96 -13.74 0.29 -8.44
CA ASN A 96 -13.42 1.61 -8.97
C ASN A 96 -14.70 2.41 -9.23
N HIS A 97 -14.73 3.66 -8.81
CA HIS A 97 -15.87 4.57 -9.00
C HIS A 97 -15.54 5.59 -10.07
N ASN A 98 -16.32 5.68 -11.15
CA ASN A 98 -16.14 6.67 -12.23
C ASN A 98 -14.70 6.76 -12.80
N GLY A 99 -13.93 5.68 -12.68
CA GLY A 99 -12.55 5.57 -13.16
C GLY A 99 -12.38 4.44 -14.16
N ASN A 100 -11.14 4.22 -14.59
CA ASN A 100 -10.80 3.11 -15.47
C ASN A 100 -10.25 1.92 -14.66
N PRO A 101 -11.04 0.86 -14.42
CA PRO A 101 -10.59 -0.28 -13.64
C PRO A 101 -9.49 -1.10 -14.34
N ASP A 102 -9.29 -0.94 -15.65
CA ASP A 102 -8.21 -1.58 -16.39
C ASP A 102 -6.88 -0.82 -16.28
N ASP A 103 -6.91 0.41 -15.76
CA ASP A 103 -5.73 1.23 -15.53
C ASP A 103 -5.44 1.31 -14.03
N LEU A 104 -4.47 0.51 -13.60
CA LEU A 104 -4.05 0.42 -12.21
C LEU A 104 -3.49 1.76 -11.66
N PHE A 105 -3.24 2.76 -12.52
CA PHE A 105 -2.73 4.06 -12.09
C PHE A 105 -3.87 5.05 -11.80
N ASP A 106 -5.11 4.71 -12.17
CA ASP A 106 -6.28 5.60 -12.08
C ASP A 106 -6.92 5.64 -10.69
N GLY A 107 -6.89 4.52 -10.00
CA GLY A 107 -7.43 4.33 -8.65
C GLY A 107 -7.24 2.89 -8.23
N PHE A 108 -6.67 2.65 -7.05
CA PHE A 108 -6.45 1.30 -6.55
C PHE A 108 -6.45 1.25 -5.03
N ALA A 109 -6.70 0.04 -4.51
CA ALA A 109 -6.51 -0.32 -3.11
C ALA A 109 -5.14 -1.00 -2.95
N ALA A 110 -4.47 -0.79 -1.82
CA ALA A 110 -3.15 -1.36 -1.57
C ALA A 110 -3.03 -2.05 -0.21
N LEU A 111 -2.22 -3.11 -0.16
CA LEU A 111 -1.49 -3.53 1.03
C LEU A 111 -0.11 -2.90 0.91
N VAL A 112 0.18 -1.95 1.80
CA VAL A 112 1.43 -1.21 1.83
C VAL A 112 2.37 -1.81 2.84
N ILE A 113 3.63 -2.05 2.48
CA ILE A 113 4.64 -2.49 3.43
C ILE A 113 5.85 -1.54 3.33
N GLY A 114 5.97 -0.65 4.31
CA GLY A 114 7.00 0.39 4.29
C GLY A 114 8.18 0.11 5.23
N ASP A 115 9.40 0.12 4.71
CA ASP A 115 10.62 0.31 5.48
C ASP A 115 11.04 1.78 5.40
N PHE A 116 10.46 2.59 6.27
CA PHE A 116 10.71 4.03 6.30
C PHE A 116 12.13 4.40 6.75
N ALA A 117 12.88 3.48 7.37
CA ALA A 117 14.28 3.72 7.74
C ALA A 117 15.19 3.76 6.51
N ASN A 118 14.82 3.04 5.44
CA ASN A 118 15.54 3.02 4.17
C ASN A 118 14.77 3.72 3.02
N GLY A 119 13.53 4.09 3.26
CA GLY A 119 12.60 4.65 2.29
C GLY A 119 12.06 3.61 1.29
N LEU A 120 12.18 2.31 1.58
CA LEU A 120 11.73 1.24 0.69
C LEU A 120 10.25 0.93 0.92
N ILE A 121 9.52 0.69 -0.16
CA ILE A 121 8.10 0.34 -0.15
C ILE A 121 7.91 -0.95 -0.95
N PHE A 122 7.09 -1.86 -0.42
CA PHE A 122 6.80 -3.17 -0.97
C PHE A 122 5.30 -3.41 -0.97
N ASP A 123 4.61 -3.02 -2.04
CA ASP A 123 3.15 -3.02 -2.02
C ASP A 123 2.57 -4.07 -2.94
N PHE A 124 1.43 -4.60 -2.53
CA PHE A 124 0.44 -5.15 -3.45
C PHE A 124 -0.58 -4.06 -3.77
N ILE A 125 -0.86 -3.85 -5.05
CA ILE A 125 -1.81 -2.86 -5.53
C ILE A 125 -2.85 -3.49 -6.45
N ILE A 126 -4.12 -3.16 -6.24
CA ILE A 126 -5.23 -3.76 -6.98
C ILE A 126 -6.28 -2.75 -7.41
N SER A 127 -6.71 -2.86 -8.67
CA SER A 127 -7.96 -2.28 -9.14
C SER A 127 -9.03 -3.36 -9.17
N ALA A 128 -10.23 -3.01 -9.62
CA ALA A 128 -11.30 -3.98 -9.79
C ALA A 128 -10.98 -5.09 -10.82
N THR A 129 -9.99 -4.91 -11.70
CA THR A 129 -9.66 -5.90 -12.74
C THR A 129 -8.17 -6.24 -12.86
N ARG A 130 -7.29 -5.46 -12.23
CA ARG A 130 -5.83 -5.59 -12.36
C ARG A 130 -5.19 -5.79 -11.00
N VAL A 131 -4.10 -6.56 -11.01
CA VAL A 131 -3.19 -6.74 -9.88
C VAL A 131 -1.81 -6.26 -10.31
N GLY A 132 -1.12 -5.61 -9.41
CA GLY A 132 0.28 -5.25 -9.58
C GLY A 132 1.04 -5.22 -8.26
N VAL A 133 2.33 -5.00 -8.40
CA VAL A 133 3.27 -4.79 -7.31
C VAL A 133 3.89 -3.41 -7.50
N VAL A 134 3.98 -2.65 -6.42
CA VAL A 134 4.89 -1.50 -6.35
C VAL A 134 6.09 -1.91 -5.54
N TYR A 135 7.26 -1.78 -6.14
CA TYR A 135 8.52 -1.81 -5.43
C TYR A 135 9.18 -0.47 -5.70
N GLU A 136 9.41 0.32 -4.66
CA GLU A 136 9.96 1.66 -4.82
C GLU A 136 10.88 2.06 -3.68
N ARG A 137 11.67 3.10 -3.92
CA ARG A 137 12.36 3.87 -2.90
C ARG A 137 11.89 5.31 -2.95
N LEU A 138 11.22 5.75 -1.90
CA LEU A 138 10.67 7.09 -1.77
C LEU A 138 11.76 8.15 -1.56
N PRO A 139 11.58 9.38 -2.07
CA PRO A 139 12.49 10.51 -1.84
C PRO A 139 12.29 11.11 -0.44
N LEU A 140 12.52 10.32 0.61
CA LEU A 140 12.36 10.75 2.00
C LEU A 140 13.53 11.65 2.44
N PRO A 141 13.27 12.91 2.87
CA PRO A 141 14.32 13.81 3.34
C PRO A 141 15.13 13.22 4.49
N GLY A 142 16.46 13.26 4.39
CA GLY A 142 17.38 12.71 5.39
C GLY A 142 17.55 11.19 5.37
N VAL A 143 16.77 10.47 4.56
CA VAL A 143 16.83 9.00 4.41
C VAL A 143 17.30 8.61 3.01
N THR A 144 16.64 9.13 1.99
CA THR A 144 16.98 8.87 0.59
C THR A 144 17.78 10.05 0.03
N PRO A 145 19.03 9.83 -0.43
CA PRO A 145 19.80 10.90 -1.06
C PRO A 145 19.17 11.30 -2.40
N PRO A 146 19.33 12.56 -2.86
CA PRO A 146 18.82 13.01 -4.15
C PRO A 146 19.27 12.10 -5.30
N GLY A 147 18.34 11.66 -6.15
CA GLY A 147 18.58 10.72 -7.24
C GLY A 147 18.69 9.25 -6.81
N GLY A 148 18.49 8.97 -5.51
CA GLY A 148 18.44 7.62 -4.96
C GLY A 148 17.04 7.00 -4.96
N GLU A 149 16.02 7.80 -5.25
CA GLU A 149 14.63 7.39 -5.42
C GLU A 149 14.39 6.66 -6.74
N TRP A 150 13.44 5.74 -6.76
CA TRP A 150 13.04 5.01 -7.96
C TRP A 150 11.69 4.34 -7.73
N LEU A 151 10.96 4.09 -8.81
CA LEU A 151 9.64 3.43 -8.80
C LEU A 151 9.63 2.30 -9.83
N GLN A 152 9.24 1.10 -9.39
CA GLN A 152 8.92 -0.02 -10.27
C GLN A 152 7.47 -0.44 -10.03
N VAL A 153 6.69 -0.44 -11.11
CA VAL A 153 5.33 -1.00 -11.12
C VAL A 153 5.35 -2.25 -11.98
N ILE A 154 5.10 -3.41 -11.36
CA ILE A 154 5.13 -4.71 -12.02
C ILE A 154 3.70 -5.21 -12.15
N GLN A 155 3.29 -5.49 -13.39
CA GLN A 155 2.00 -6.13 -13.68
C GLN A 155 2.25 -7.42 -14.44
N SER A 156 1.53 -8.48 -14.07
CA SER A 156 1.55 -9.73 -14.81
C SER A 156 0.15 -10.06 -15.32
N PRO A 157 -0.09 -10.05 -16.64
CA PRO A 157 -1.42 -10.38 -17.19
C PRO A 157 -1.78 -11.86 -17.04
N LEU A 158 -0.87 -12.70 -16.53
CA LEU A 158 -1.00 -14.16 -16.44
C LEU A 158 -1.19 -14.69 -15.01
N VAL A 159 -0.90 -13.88 -14.00
CA VAL A 159 -0.82 -14.36 -12.61
C VAL A 159 -2.07 -14.01 -11.80
N ALA A 160 -2.81 -12.94 -12.14
CA ALA A 160 -4.11 -12.66 -11.54
C ALA A 160 -4.93 -11.70 -12.41
N ARG A 161 -6.24 -11.93 -12.45
CA ARG A 161 -7.26 -10.96 -12.86
C ARG A 161 -8.28 -10.92 -11.74
N ASN A 162 -8.66 -9.72 -11.33
CA ASN A 162 -9.68 -9.53 -10.30
C ASN A 162 -11.04 -9.33 -10.97
N ALA A 163 -12.10 -9.49 -10.19
CA ALA A 163 -13.40 -8.91 -10.46
C ALA A 163 -13.76 -7.88 -9.37
N PRO A 164 -14.65 -6.91 -9.66
CA PRO A 164 -15.09 -5.94 -8.67
C PRO A 164 -15.63 -6.63 -7.41
N GLY A 165 -15.10 -6.24 -6.24
CA GLY A 165 -15.52 -6.78 -4.94
C GLY A 165 -15.09 -8.23 -4.65
N GLU A 166 -14.34 -8.89 -5.55
CA GLU A 166 -13.83 -10.24 -5.32
C GLU A 166 -12.56 -10.23 -4.45
N PHE A 167 -12.57 -11.02 -3.37
CA PHE A 167 -11.44 -11.17 -2.48
C PHE A 167 -10.41 -12.16 -3.03
N HIS A 168 -9.16 -11.73 -3.02
CA HIS A 168 -7.99 -12.58 -3.29
C HIS A 168 -6.98 -12.47 -2.16
N HIS A 169 -6.16 -13.50 -1.97
CA HIS A 169 -5.12 -13.50 -0.95
C HIS A 169 -3.81 -12.95 -1.51
N TYR A 170 -3.28 -11.91 -0.86
CA TYR A 170 -2.03 -11.25 -1.22
C TYR A 170 -1.02 -11.39 -0.09
N GLU A 171 0.21 -11.78 -0.45
CA GLU A 171 1.26 -12.13 0.51
C GLU A 171 2.62 -11.58 0.07
N ILE A 172 3.29 -10.91 0.99
CA ILE A 172 4.65 -10.40 0.80
C ILE A 172 5.57 -11.13 1.79
N ARG A 173 6.59 -11.81 1.27
CA ARG A 173 7.54 -12.60 2.06
C ARG A 173 8.92 -11.98 2.01
N PHE A 174 9.52 -11.82 3.18
CA PHE A 174 10.90 -11.38 3.34
C PHE A 174 11.75 -12.53 3.87
N ASP A 175 12.87 -12.84 3.21
CA ASP A 175 13.91 -13.72 3.75
C ASP A 175 15.16 -12.90 4.03
N ARG A 176 15.39 -12.59 5.32
CA ARG A 176 16.54 -11.75 5.72
C ARG A 176 17.88 -12.44 5.59
N ARG A 177 17.92 -13.78 5.58
CA ARG A 177 19.20 -14.52 5.49
C ARG A 177 19.87 -14.32 4.14
N VAL A 178 19.06 -14.15 3.10
CA VAL A 178 19.51 -13.96 1.72
C VAL A 178 19.17 -12.58 1.18
N GLY A 179 18.49 -11.74 1.96
CA GLY A 179 18.11 -10.38 1.58
C GLY A 179 17.14 -10.36 0.39
N SER A 180 16.08 -11.20 0.43
CA SER A 180 15.13 -11.31 -0.68
C SER A 180 13.69 -10.94 -0.28
N CYS A 181 12.89 -10.56 -1.28
CA CYS A 181 11.46 -10.29 -1.13
C CYS A 181 10.65 -10.96 -2.25
N GLU A 182 9.51 -11.56 -1.92
CA GLU A 182 8.60 -12.25 -2.85
C GLU A 182 7.17 -11.75 -2.67
N TRP A 183 6.47 -11.51 -3.77
CA TRP A 183 5.05 -11.16 -3.81
C TRP A 183 4.27 -12.34 -4.39
N LEU A 184 3.23 -12.80 -3.69
CA LEU A 184 2.34 -13.86 -4.12
C LEU A 184 0.89 -13.41 -4.12
N ALA A 185 0.18 -13.71 -5.21
CA ALA A 185 -1.28 -13.59 -5.31
C ALA A 185 -1.86 -15.01 -5.41
N ASP A 186 -2.75 -15.38 -4.49
CA ASP A 186 -3.32 -16.73 -4.37
C ASP A 186 -2.25 -17.84 -4.39
N GLY A 187 -1.13 -17.58 -3.72
CA GLY A 187 0.02 -18.50 -3.64
C GLY A 187 0.87 -18.57 -4.92
N ARG A 188 0.54 -17.82 -5.97
CA ARG A 188 1.33 -17.73 -7.21
C ARG A 188 2.23 -16.52 -7.17
N ARG A 189 3.53 -16.72 -7.41
CA ARG A 189 4.52 -15.64 -7.48
C ARG A 189 4.17 -14.65 -8.59
N VAL A 190 4.00 -13.39 -8.21
CA VAL A 190 3.85 -12.24 -9.11
C VAL A 190 5.21 -11.64 -9.41
N TYR A 191 6.02 -11.42 -8.37
CA TYR A 191 7.34 -10.81 -8.49
C TYR A 191 8.29 -11.33 -7.40
N TYR A 192 9.59 -11.20 -7.65
CA TYR A 192 10.64 -11.63 -6.75
C TYR A 192 11.89 -10.76 -6.92
N VAL A 193 12.49 -10.38 -5.79
CA VAL A 193 13.74 -9.64 -5.72
C VAL A 193 14.71 -10.48 -4.89
N ALA A 194 15.83 -10.91 -5.49
CA ALA A 194 16.79 -11.79 -4.83
C ALA A 194 17.75 -11.07 -3.87
N GLU A 195 18.12 -9.83 -4.23
CA GLU A 195 19.13 -9.04 -3.52
C GLU A 195 18.57 -7.62 -3.29
N LEU A 196 17.99 -7.40 -2.13
CA LEU A 196 17.51 -6.10 -1.71
C LEU A 196 18.70 -5.13 -1.61
N PRO A 197 18.55 -3.87 -2.06
CA PRO A 197 19.65 -2.91 -2.11
C PRO A 197 20.10 -2.47 -0.71
N LEU A 198 19.25 -2.66 0.30
CA LEU A 198 19.47 -2.27 1.69
C LEU A 198 18.90 -3.36 2.60
N GLU A 199 19.48 -3.51 3.79
CA GLU A 199 18.97 -4.44 4.79
C GLU A 199 17.66 -3.91 5.39
N VAL A 200 16.59 -4.71 5.26
CA VAL A 200 15.29 -4.42 5.87
C VAL A 200 15.18 -5.17 7.20
N GLN A 201 15.16 -4.45 8.31
CA GLN A 201 15.08 -5.05 9.66
C GLN A 201 13.64 -5.09 10.20
N SER A 202 12.85 -4.09 9.83
CA SER A 202 11.46 -3.95 10.24
C SER A 202 10.66 -3.26 9.16
N VAL A 203 9.37 -3.52 9.13
CA VAL A 203 8.45 -2.88 8.20
C VAL A 203 7.20 -2.41 8.92
N VAL A 204 6.55 -1.40 8.38
CA VAL A 204 5.28 -0.86 8.85
C VAL A 204 4.21 -1.20 7.82
N PRO A 205 3.30 -2.14 8.14
CA PRO A 205 2.14 -2.39 7.30
C PRO A 205 1.19 -1.20 7.26
N GLY A 206 0.60 -0.99 6.10
CA GLY A 206 -0.41 0.00 5.83
C GLY A 206 -1.44 -0.51 4.82
N ILE A 207 -2.55 0.21 4.74
CA ILE A 207 -3.65 -0.04 3.82
C ILE A 207 -4.26 1.28 3.41
N GLY A 208 -4.71 1.36 2.16
CA GLY A 208 -5.18 2.64 1.64
C GLY A 208 -5.60 2.62 0.18
N LEU A 209 -6.04 3.80 -0.25
CA LEU A 209 -6.45 4.11 -1.62
C LEU A 209 -5.49 5.11 -2.25
N PHE A 210 -5.19 4.90 -3.51
CA PHE A 210 -4.11 5.59 -4.21
C PHE A 210 -4.44 5.83 -5.68
N THR A 211 -3.66 6.73 -6.27
CA THR A 211 -3.48 6.88 -7.72
C THR A 211 -1.98 6.93 -8.00
N LEU A 212 -1.56 6.66 -9.23
CA LEU A 212 -0.15 6.74 -9.65
C LEU A 212 0.04 7.56 -10.94
N LYS A 213 -0.93 8.41 -11.29
CA LYS A 213 -0.83 9.24 -12.49
C LYS A 213 0.36 10.18 -12.38
N GLN A 214 1.23 10.13 -13.38
CA GLN A 214 2.33 11.07 -13.48
C GLN A 214 1.78 12.50 -13.60
N GLN A 215 2.33 13.39 -12.78
CA GLN A 215 2.05 14.82 -12.87
C GLN A 215 2.46 15.35 -14.25
N LYS A 216 1.72 16.35 -14.73
CA LYS A 216 2.00 16.98 -16.03
C LYS A 216 2.71 18.32 -15.81
N PRO A 217 3.88 18.57 -16.43
CA PRO A 217 4.64 19.80 -16.24
C PRO A 217 3.82 21.08 -16.42
N GLU A 218 2.85 21.08 -17.35
CA GLU A 218 2.02 22.23 -17.69
C GLU A 218 0.77 22.42 -16.82
N ARG A 219 0.32 21.38 -16.10
CA ARG A 219 -0.97 21.37 -15.39
C ARG A 219 -0.85 21.01 -13.90
N GLY A 220 0.30 20.52 -13.46
CA GLY A 220 0.49 19.98 -12.11
C GLY A 220 -0.16 18.60 -11.99
N SER A 221 -0.86 18.37 -10.87
CA SER A 221 -1.53 17.11 -10.63
C SER A 221 -2.63 16.82 -11.65
N VAL A 222 -2.67 15.58 -12.12
CA VAL A 222 -3.79 15.00 -12.88
C VAL A 222 -4.29 13.73 -12.22
N SER A 223 -3.94 13.55 -10.93
CA SER A 223 -4.30 12.38 -10.15
C SER A 223 -5.80 12.29 -9.91
N ASN A 224 -6.49 13.43 -9.80
CA ASN A 224 -7.94 13.49 -9.61
C ASN A 224 -8.63 14.02 -10.87
N HIS A 225 -9.57 13.26 -11.42
CA HIS A 225 -10.39 13.64 -12.59
C HIS A 225 -11.89 13.38 -12.41
N GLY A 226 -12.31 12.90 -11.23
CA GLY A 226 -13.71 12.59 -10.92
C GLY A 226 -13.93 11.16 -10.43
N GLN A 227 -12.87 10.36 -10.41
CA GLN A 227 -12.86 8.98 -9.99
C GLN A 227 -12.63 8.79 -8.48
N GLY A 228 -12.91 7.59 -8.01
CA GLY A 228 -12.71 7.12 -6.66
C GLY A 228 -12.50 5.61 -6.61
N ALA A 229 -12.44 5.05 -5.41
CA ALA A 229 -12.36 3.61 -5.20
C ALA A 229 -12.96 3.20 -3.84
N THR A 230 -13.35 1.93 -3.76
CA THR A 230 -13.56 1.22 -2.49
C THR A 230 -12.51 0.12 -2.41
N GLY A 231 -11.79 0.07 -1.29
CA GLY A 231 -10.92 -1.05 -0.94
C GLY A 231 -11.50 -1.80 0.24
N LEU A 232 -11.40 -3.12 0.20
CA LEU A 232 -11.80 -4.01 1.29
C LEU A 232 -10.60 -4.84 1.73
N TRP A 233 -10.41 -5.00 3.03
CA TRP A 233 -9.34 -5.81 3.62
C TRP A 233 -9.86 -6.68 4.75
N ARG A 234 -9.40 -7.92 4.81
CA ARG A 234 -9.66 -8.82 5.93
C ARG A 234 -8.50 -9.78 6.14
N ASN A 235 -8.50 -10.48 7.28
CA ASN A 235 -7.50 -11.49 7.60
C ASN A 235 -6.04 -10.99 7.53
N LEU A 236 -5.81 -9.73 7.94
CA LEU A 236 -4.48 -9.13 7.97
C LEU A 236 -3.62 -9.78 9.07
N GLN A 237 -2.49 -10.35 8.67
CA GLN A 237 -1.70 -11.22 9.53
C GLN A 237 -0.20 -11.18 9.19
N VAL A 238 0.61 -11.60 10.17
CA VAL A 238 2.04 -11.87 10.00
C VAL A 238 2.35 -13.31 10.41
N ILE A 239 3.24 -13.96 9.67
CA ILE A 239 3.70 -15.33 9.90
C ILE A 239 5.23 -15.36 9.90
N TYR A 240 5.80 -15.99 10.90
CA TYR A 240 7.24 -16.24 11.03
C TYR A 240 7.51 -17.73 10.85
N SER A 241 8.39 -18.10 9.90
CA SER A 241 8.71 -19.49 9.57
C SER A 241 10.20 -19.76 9.49
#